data_AF-A0A7Y9RWL3-F1
#
_entry.id   AF-A0A7Y9RWL3-F1
#
_cell.length_a   1.000
_cell.length_b   1.000
_cell.length_c   1.000
_cell.angle_alpha   90.00
_cell.angle_beta   90.00
_cell.angle_gamma   90.00
#
_symmetry.space_group_name_H-M   'P 1'
#
loop_
_entity.id
_entity.type
_entity.pdbx_description
1 polymer ?
#
loop_
_entity_poly.entity_id
_entity_poly.type
_entity_poly.pdbx_seq_one_letter_code
_entity_poly.pdbx_strand_id
1 'polypeptide(L)'
;MDPLCGGTRAARLTMQGDLAGARRYNSLGIAAVLAAFAVTARTVLGLVGGRWIDVRIRSTRTATRASWTLTATAFLALWVRQQLIADLLVQR
;
A
#
# COMPACT_ATOMS: atom_id res chain seq x y z
N MET A 1 17.95 -3.26 -3.77
CA MET A 1 16.65 -3.96 -3.80
C MET A 1 15.55 -2.92 -4.03
N ASP A 2 14.61 -3.18 -4.94
CA ASP A 2 13.48 -2.28 -5.18
C ASP A 2 12.48 -2.28 -4.01
N PRO A 3 11.82 -1.14 -3.70
CA PRO A 3 10.93 -0.99 -2.55
C PRO A 3 9.66 -1.84 -2.67
N LEU A 4 9.29 -2.24 -3.89
CA LEU A 4 8.15 -3.12 -4.15
C LEU A 4 8.50 -4.61 -4.05
N CYS A 5 9.76 -4.97 -3.76
CA CYS A 5 10.13 -6.37 -3.64
C CYS A 5 9.29 -7.07 -2.55
N GLY A 6 8.93 -8.34 -2.79
CA GLY A 6 8.05 -9.11 -1.90
C GLY A 6 6.58 -8.67 -1.87
N GLY A 7 6.17 -7.67 -2.68
CA GLY A 7 4.79 -7.15 -2.68
C GLY A 7 3.73 -8.21 -3.02
N THR A 8 3.99 -9.07 -4.01
CA THR A 8 3.06 -10.16 -4.40
C THR A 8 2.86 -11.18 -3.28
N ARG A 9 3.94 -11.58 -2.61
CA ARG A 9 3.88 -12.50 -1.46
C ARG A 9 3.18 -11.84 -0.27
N ALA A 10 3.45 -10.57 -0.01
CA ALA A 10 2.76 -9.81 1.04
C ALA A 10 1.25 -9.69 0.77
N ALA A 11 0.84 -9.43 -0.49
CA ALA A 11 -0.57 -9.39 -0.87
C ALA A 11 -1.27 -10.74 -0.64
N ARG A 12 -0.63 -11.85 -1.04
CA ARG A 12 -1.14 -13.21 -0.79
C ARG A 12 -1.32 -13.48 0.71
N LEU A 13 -0.31 -13.16 1.53
CA LEU A 13 -0.38 -13.35 2.98
C LEU A 13 -1.47 -12.48 3.62
N THR A 14 -1.65 -11.25 3.13
CA THR A 14 -2.74 -10.36 3.57
C THR A 14 -4.10 -10.99 3.27
N MET A 15 -4.31 -11.54 2.07
CA MET A 15 -5.55 -12.24 1.71
C MET A 15 -5.78 -13.51 2.53
N GLN A 16 -4.71 -14.15 3.02
CA GLN A 16 -4.79 -15.33 3.89
C GLN A 16 -5.01 -14.97 5.37
N GLY A 17 -5.07 -13.68 5.72
CA GLY A 17 -5.21 -13.21 7.10
C GLY A 17 -3.88 -13.16 7.89
N ASP A 18 -2.76 -13.56 7.30
CA ASP A 18 -1.45 -13.47 7.94
C ASP A 18 -0.82 -12.08 7.75
N LEU A 19 -1.32 -11.13 8.54
CA LEU A 19 -0.84 -9.75 8.55
C LEU A 19 0.60 -9.63 9.08
N ALA A 20 1.00 -10.52 9.99
CA ALA A 20 2.35 -10.52 10.56
C ALA A 20 3.38 -10.93 9.48
N GLY A 21 3.10 -12.00 8.74
CA GLY A 21 3.87 -12.42 7.58
C GLY A 21 3.87 -11.35 6.48
N ALA A 22 2.70 -10.79 6.14
CA ALA A 22 2.60 -9.74 5.13
C ALA A 22 3.46 -8.52 5.46
N ARG A 23 3.44 -8.06 6.72
CA ARG A 23 4.26 -6.92 7.19
C ARG A 23 5.75 -7.22 7.16
N ARG A 24 6.16 -8.47 7.43
CA ARG A 24 7.56 -8.89 7.34
C ARG A 24 8.07 -8.74 5.91
N TYR A 25 7.32 -9.23 4.92
CA TYR A 25 7.67 -9.12 3.50
C TYR A 25 7.56 -7.69 2.98
N ASN A 26 6.37 -7.09 3.03
CA ASN A 26 6.16 -5.72 2.54
C ASN A 26 4.86 -5.12 3.10
N SER A 27 4.96 -4.09 3.94
CA SER A 27 3.81 -3.37 4.49
C SER A 27 2.91 -2.73 3.42
N LEU A 28 3.45 -2.36 2.25
CA LEU A 28 2.64 -1.85 1.13
C LEU A 28 1.68 -2.89 0.58
N GLY A 29 1.99 -4.19 0.71
CA GLY A 29 1.11 -5.27 0.27
C GLY A 29 -0.24 -5.26 0.99
N ILE A 30 -0.24 -4.92 2.29
CA ILE A 30 -1.47 -4.81 3.08
C ILE A 30 -2.32 -3.64 2.57
N ALA A 31 -1.71 -2.47 2.41
CA ALA A 31 -2.39 -1.27 1.91
C ALA A 31 -2.95 -1.48 0.50
N ALA A 32 -2.21 -2.14 -0.38
CA ALA A 32 -2.66 -2.45 -1.74
C ALA A 32 -3.89 -3.37 -1.76
N VAL A 33 -3.91 -4.41 -0.91
CA VAL A 33 -5.07 -5.33 -0.80
C VAL A 33 -6.30 -4.59 -0.27
N LEU A 34 -6.14 -3.76 0.77
CA LEU A 34 -7.24 -2.96 1.30
C LEU A 34 -7.78 -1.95 0.26
N ALA A 35 -6.90 -1.30 -0.48
CA ALA A 35 -7.29 -0.40 -1.56
C ALA A 35 -8.05 -1.14 -2.67
N ALA A 36 -7.60 -2.34 -3.06
CA ALA A 36 -8.30 -3.18 -4.02
C ALA A 36 -9.71 -3.54 -3.52
N PHE A 37 -9.85 -4.00 -2.28
CA PHE A 37 -11.17 -4.27 -1.68
C PHE A 37 -12.08 -3.04 -1.66
N ALA A 38 -11.55 -1.87 -1.29
CA ALA A 38 -12.32 -0.64 -1.27
C ALA A 38 -12.82 -0.25 -2.68
N VAL A 39 -11.97 -0.38 -3.70
CA VAL A 39 -12.33 -0.11 -5.10
C VAL A 39 -13.36 -1.12 -5.59
N THR A 40 -13.19 -2.40 -5.31
CA THR A 40 -14.17 -3.44 -5.68
C THR A 40 -15.51 -3.20 -4.99
N ALA A 41 -15.52 -2.94 -3.69
CA ALA A 41 -16.74 -2.65 -2.93
C ALA A 41 -17.46 -1.41 -3.48
N ARG A 42 -16.73 -0.33 -3.76
CA ARG A 42 -17.27 0.86 -4.42
C ARG A 42 -17.92 0.54 -5.77
N THR A 43 -17.26 -0.27 -6.59
CA THR A 43 -17.78 -0.66 -7.91
C THR A 43 -19.05 -1.49 -7.77
N VAL A 44 -19.07 -2.48 -6.87
CA VAL A 44 -20.26 -3.30 -6.59
C VAL A 44 -21.41 -2.44 -6.08
N LEU A 45 -21.16 -1.52 -5.14
CA LEU A 45 -22.17 -0.59 -4.64
C LEU A 45 -22.72 0.33 -5.74
N GLY A 46 -21.85 0.80 -6.65
CA GLY A 46 -22.26 1.60 -7.80
C GLY A 46 -23.16 0.84 -8.78
N LEU A 47 -22.81 -0.42 -9.06
CA LEU A 47 -23.58 -1.30 -9.94
C LEU A 47 -24.93 -1.69 -9.33
N VAL A 48 -24.96 -2.10 -8.06
CA VAL A 48 -26.17 -2.59 -7.38
C VAL A 48 -27.09 -1.44 -6.98
N GLY A 49 -26.53 -0.36 -6.43
CA GLY A 49 -27.32 0.76 -5.90
C GLY A 49 -27.72 1.81 -6.94
N GLY A 50 -27.22 1.70 -8.18
CA GLY A 50 -27.40 2.70 -9.23
C GLY A 50 -26.81 4.08 -8.90
N ARG A 51 -26.09 4.20 -7.77
CA ARG A 51 -25.49 5.43 -7.26
C ARG A 51 -23.99 5.22 -7.15
N TRP A 52 -23.26 5.95 -7.99
CA TRP A 52 -21.81 6.03 -7.88
C TRP A 52 -21.44 6.90 -6.68
N ILE A 53 -20.66 6.34 -5.75
CA ILE A 53 -20.19 7.07 -4.55
C ILE A 53 -19.19 8.12 -5.00
N ASP A 54 -19.55 9.33 -5.39
CA ASP A 54 -18.53 10.32 -5.81
C ASP A 54 -17.74 10.84 -4.60
N VAL A 55 -16.43 10.58 -4.54
CA VAL A 55 -15.57 11.09 -3.46
C VAL A 55 -14.88 12.35 -3.97
N ARG A 56 -15.46 13.51 -3.67
CA ARG A 56 -14.85 14.80 -3.99
C ARG A 56 -13.81 15.17 -2.95
N ILE A 57 -12.56 14.87 -3.25
CA ILE A 57 -11.44 15.33 -2.43
C ILE A 57 -11.20 16.80 -2.75
N ARG A 58 -11.66 17.70 -1.88
CA ARG A 58 -11.39 19.13 -2.01
C ARG A 58 -9.93 19.38 -1.62
N SER A 59 -9.03 19.18 -2.58
CA SER A 59 -7.60 19.29 -2.34
C SER A 59 -7.15 20.74 -2.38
N THR A 60 -6.76 21.29 -1.23
CA THR A 60 -6.03 22.56 -1.19
C THR A 60 -4.59 22.33 -1.66
N ARG A 61 -3.92 23.37 -2.19
CA ARG A 61 -2.50 23.27 -2.56
C ARG A 61 -1.64 22.70 -1.42
N THR A 62 -1.96 23.06 -0.19
CA THR A 62 -1.31 22.57 1.02
C THR A 62 -1.59 21.09 1.27
N ALA A 63 -2.84 20.63 1.13
CA ALA A 63 -3.20 19.23 1.29
C ALA A 63 -2.55 18.33 0.22
N THR A 64 -2.52 18.77 -1.04
CA THR A 64 -1.83 18.04 -2.12
C THR A 64 -0.32 17.96 -1.85
N ARG A 65 0.31 19.06 -1.42
CA ARG A 65 1.73 19.03 -1.06
C ARG A 65 2.00 18.08 0.10
N ALA A 66 1.18 18.15 1.15
CA ALA A 66 1.31 17.30 2.32
C ALA A 66 1.17 15.81 1.96
N SER A 67 0.20 15.44 1.11
CA SER A 67 0.01 14.06 0.67
C SER A 67 1.18 13.55 -0.17
N TRP A 68 1.70 14.39 -1.08
CA TRP A 68 2.90 14.06 -1.85
C TRP A 68 4.12 13.90 -0.96
N THR A 69 4.34 14.80 0.00
CA THR A 69 5.46 14.67 0.95
C THR A 69 5.33 13.41 1.78
N LEU A 70 4.13 13.12 2.32
CA LEU A 70 3.87 11.89 3.08
C LEU A 70 4.16 10.64 2.26
N THR A 71 3.70 10.61 1.00
CA THR A 71 3.91 9.48 0.09
C THR A 71 5.38 9.30 -0.22
N ALA A 72 6.10 10.39 -0.52
CA ALA A 72 7.54 10.35 -0.78
C ALA A 72 8.33 9.89 0.45
N THR A 73 8.01 10.41 1.64
CA THR A 73 8.64 10.00 2.90
C THR A 73 8.37 8.54 3.21
N ALA A 74 7.13 8.06 3.03
CA ALA A 74 6.79 6.66 3.24
C ALA A 74 7.53 5.74 2.27
N PHE A 75 7.65 6.15 1.01
CA PHE A 75 8.41 5.41 -0.01
C PHE A 75 9.90 5.34 0.34
N LEU A 76 10.50 6.45 0.74
CA LEU A 76 11.90 6.51 1.17
C LEU A 76 12.15 5.66 2.42
N ALA A 77 11.27 5.72 3.42
CA ALA A 77 11.38 4.90 4.63
C ALA A 77 11.33 3.39 4.29
N LEU A 78 10.48 3.02 3.33
CA LEU A 78 10.37 1.64 2.86
C LEU A 78 11.62 1.22 2.08
N TRP A 79 12.16 2.11 1.25
CA TRP A 79 13.44 1.90 0.57
C TRP A 79 14.57 1.65 1.56
N VAL A 80 14.75 2.52 2.56
CA VAL A 80 15.78 2.38 3.60
C VAL A 80 15.62 1.05 4.34
N ARG A 81 14.40 0.68 4.72
CA ARG A 81 14.14 -0.62 5.36
C ARG A 81 14.57 -1.79 4.47
N GLN A 82 14.31 -1.73 3.16
CA GLN A 82 14.70 -2.80 2.24
C GLN A 82 16.22 -2.87 2.05
N GLN A 83 16.93 -1.73 2.08
CA GLN A 83 18.40 -1.70 2.04
C GLN A 83 19.01 -2.31 3.30
N LEU A 84 18.50 -1.95 4.49
CA LEU A 84 18.99 -2.51 5.78
C LEU A 84 18.79 -4.02 5.89
N ILE A 85 17.71 -4.57 5.34
CA ILE A 85 17.46 -6.01 5.31
C ILE A 85 18.35 -6.70 4.26
N ALA A 86 18.64 -6.03 3.14
CA ALA A 86 19.51 -6.58 2.09
C ALA A 86 20.98 -6.63 2.51
N ASP A 87 21.49 -5.61 3.22
CA ASP A 87 22.88 -5.58 3.71
C ASP A 87 23.16 -6.69 4.72
N LEU A 88 22.15 -7.12 5.50
CA LEU A 88 22.25 -8.26 6.42
C LEU A 88 22.45 -9.62 5.71
N LEU A 89 22.30 -9.69 4.38
CA LEU A 89 22.48 -10.93 3.59
C LEU A 89 23.80 -11.00 2.83
N VAL A 90 24.59 -9.92 2.79
CA VAL A 90 25.90 -9.87 2.12
C VAL A 90 27.04 -10.42 3.00
N GLN A 91 26.83 -10.54 4.32
CA GLN A 91 27.81 -11.12 5.25
C GLN A 91 27.72 -12.66 5.35
N ARG A 92 27.65 -13.36 4.23
CA ARG A 92 27.92 -14.81 4.22
C ARG A 92 29.37 -15.09 3.89
#